data_AF-A0A7V1F953-F1
#
_entry.id   AF-A0A7V1F953-F1
#
_cell.length_a   1.000
_cell.length_b   1.000
_cell.length_c   1.000
_cell.angle_alpha   90.00
_cell.angle_beta   90.00
_cell.angle_gamma   90.00
#
_symmetry.space_group_name_H-M   'P 1'
#
loop_
_entity.id
_entity.type
_entity.pdbx_description
1 polymer ?
#
loop_
_entity_poly.entity_id
_entity_poly.type
_entity_poly.pdbx_seq_one_letter_code
_entity_poly.pdbx_strand_id
1 'polypeptide(L)'
;MKKHRSLWHRISVIVFPVFLLGEFLYFSGCSFKAPQAPQWDVNMAIPLMDTTLTLGNLLKDTQDVTFDSSGLLGFEIEESMDPVEVGDNLSVENIAEKYDVT
;
A
#
# COMPACT_ATOMS: atom_id res chain seq x y z
N MET A 1 84.25 -12.95 -15.55
CA MET A 1 82.79 -12.86 -15.73
C MET A 1 81.93 -13.13 -14.46
N LYS A 2 82.47 -13.68 -13.36
CA LYS A 2 81.67 -13.96 -12.13
C LYS A 2 81.20 -12.71 -11.34
N LYS A 3 81.99 -11.63 -11.33
CA LYS A 3 81.72 -10.41 -10.53
C LYS A 3 80.47 -9.65 -10.98
N HIS A 4 80.20 -9.59 -12.28
CA HIS A 4 79.04 -8.91 -12.86
C HIS A 4 77.71 -9.66 -12.54
N ARG A 5 77.75 -11.00 -12.53
CA ARG A 5 76.58 -11.84 -12.20
C ARG A 5 76.21 -11.76 -10.71
N SER A 6 77.20 -11.61 -9.83
CA SER A 6 76.99 -11.43 -8.38
C SER A 6 76.37 -10.05 -8.05
N LEU A 7 76.79 -8.99 -8.72
CA LEU A 7 76.19 -7.65 -8.56
C LEU A 7 74.73 -7.61 -9.00
N TRP A 8 74.40 -8.27 -10.12
CA TRP A 8 73.03 -8.40 -10.60
C TRP A 8 72.11 -9.16 -9.63
N HIS A 9 72.59 -10.22 -8.99
CA HIS A 9 71.81 -10.91 -7.96
C HIS A 9 71.59 -10.05 -6.71
N ARG A 10 72.60 -9.27 -6.27
CA ARG A 10 72.45 -8.39 -5.10
C ARG A 10 71.47 -7.25 -5.36
N ILE A 11 71.47 -6.69 -6.57
CA ILE A 11 70.51 -5.65 -6.97
C ILE A 11 69.11 -6.26 -7.09
N SER A 12 68.97 -7.42 -7.72
CA SER A 12 67.68 -8.11 -7.88
C SER A 12 67.04 -8.48 -6.55
N VAL A 13 67.84 -8.95 -5.56
CA VAL A 13 67.36 -9.31 -4.22
C VAL A 13 66.85 -8.09 -3.43
N ILE A 14 67.29 -6.87 -3.76
CA ILE A 14 66.84 -5.64 -3.09
C ILE A 14 65.67 -5.00 -3.84
N VAL A 15 65.74 -4.96 -5.18
CA VAL A 15 64.72 -4.33 -6.02
C VAL A 15 63.40 -5.09 -5.97
N PHE A 16 63.44 -6.42 -5.97
CA PHE A 16 62.24 -7.25 -5.95
C PHE A 16 61.36 -7.07 -4.69
N PRO A 17 61.89 -7.12 -3.45
CA PRO A 17 61.08 -6.88 -2.26
C PRO A 17 60.62 -5.42 -2.14
N VAL A 18 61.41 -4.45 -2.61
CA VAL A 18 60.99 -3.03 -2.63
C VAL A 18 59.82 -2.83 -3.60
N PHE A 19 59.85 -3.46 -4.76
CA PHE A 19 58.77 -3.43 -5.73
C PHE A 19 57.49 -4.09 -5.17
N LEU A 20 57.62 -5.28 -4.57
CA LEU A 20 56.51 -5.98 -3.90
C LEU A 20 55.92 -5.18 -2.74
N LEU A 21 56.75 -4.54 -1.92
CA LEU A 21 56.30 -3.70 -0.81
C LEU A 21 55.54 -2.48 -1.34
N GLY A 22 56.02 -1.90 -2.45
CA GLY A 22 55.34 -0.81 -3.14
C GLY A 22 53.93 -1.22 -3.56
N GLU A 23 53.78 -2.31 -4.29
CA GLU A 23 52.46 -2.80 -4.72
C GLU A 23 51.53 -3.09 -3.54
N PHE A 24 52.03 -3.71 -2.48
CA PHE A 24 51.23 -4.00 -1.29
C PHE A 24 50.68 -2.72 -0.62
N LEU A 25 51.48 -1.65 -0.56
CA LEU A 25 51.05 -0.35 -0.05
C LEU A 25 50.05 0.35 -0.99
N TYR A 26 50.17 0.17 -2.31
CA TYR A 26 49.17 0.67 -3.26
C TYR A 26 47.81 -0.04 -3.11
N PHE A 27 47.80 -1.35 -2.84
CA PHE A 27 46.55 -2.10 -2.66
C PHE A 27 45.90 -1.92 -1.29
N SER A 28 46.66 -1.60 -0.23
CA SER A 28 46.10 -1.42 1.12
C SER A 28 45.26 -0.13 1.28
N GLY A 29 45.40 0.83 0.37
CA GLY A 29 44.61 2.07 0.35
C GLY A 29 43.17 1.90 -0.15
N CYS A 30 42.83 0.75 -0.74
CA CYS A 30 41.46 0.44 -1.16
C CYS A 30 40.66 -0.13 0.03
N SER A 31 40.46 0.70 1.06
CA SER A 31 39.50 0.37 2.11
C SER A 31 38.09 0.59 1.55
N PHE A 32 37.32 -0.49 1.46
CA PHE A 32 35.92 -0.46 1.03
C PHE A 32 35.16 0.47 1.99
N LYS A 33 34.94 1.72 1.58
CA LYS A 33 34.19 2.68 2.39
C LYS A 33 32.79 2.09 2.57
N ALA A 34 32.40 1.84 3.82
CA ALA A 34 31.09 1.29 4.14
C ALA A 34 30.01 2.10 3.40
N PRO A 35 28.99 1.45 2.80
CA PRO A 35 27.98 2.14 2.00
C PRO A 35 27.31 3.19 2.89
N GLN A 36 27.59 4.46 2.61
CA GLN A 36 26.91 5.57 3.26
C GLN A 36 25.57 5.69 2.57
N ALA A 37 24.48 5.53 3.33
CA ALA A 37 23.16 5.79 2.81
C ALA A 37 23.11 7.22 2.27
N PRO A 38 22.56 7.45 1.07
CA PRO A 38 22.44 8.80 0.54
C PRO A 38 21.58 9.64 1.48
N GLN A 39 22.09 10.78 1.96
CA GLN A 39 21.26 11.81 2.56
C GLN A 39 20.61 12.63 1.44
N TRP A 40 19.30 12.46 1.28
CA TRP A 40 18.47 13.29 0.40
C TRP A 40 17.80 14.34 1.29
N ASP A 41 18.29 15.56 1.23
CA ASP A 41 17.60 16.72 1.79
C ASP A 41 16.51 17.12 0.78
N VAL A 42 15.29 16.64 1.00
CA VAL A 42 14.14 16.96 0.16
C VAL A 42 13.28 18.00 0.83
N ASN A 43 13.25 19.18 0.23
CA ASN A 43 12.21 20.16 0.49
C ASN A 43 10.95 19.76 -0.31
N MET A 44 10.19 18.81 0.24
CA MET A 44 8.89 18.45 -0.32
C MET A 44 7.89 19.57 -0.03
N ALA A 45 7.61 20.38 -1.04
CA ALA A 45 6.40 21.20 -1.06
C ALA A 45 5.21 20.26 -1.20
N ILE A 46 4.66 19.82 -0.07
CA ILE A 46 3.41 19.05 -0.03
C ILE A 46 2.32 19.99 -0.57
N PRO A 47 1.71 19.70 -1.74
CA PRO A 47 0.59 20.49 -2.20
C PRO A 47 -0.56 20.23 -1.24
N LEU A 48 -0.88 21.24 -0.43
CA LEU A 48 -2.14 21.26 0.30
C LEU A 48 -3.24 21.42 -0.74
N MET A 49 -3.82 20.31 -1.18
CA MET A 49 -5.01 20.37 -2.02
C MET A 49 -6.16 20.81 -1.12
N ASP A 50 -6.69 22.00 -1.39
CA ASP A 50 -7.91 22.53 -0.75
C ASP A 50 -9.15 21.76 -1.24
N THR A 51 -9.20 20.46 -0.97
CA THR A 51 -10.34 19.62 -1.32
C THR A 51 -11.24 19.51 -0.11
N THR A 52 -12.37 20.21 -0.14
CA THR A 52 -13.44 20.00 0.85
C THR A 52 -14.20 18.75 0.47
N LEU A 53 -13.93 17.64 1.16
CA LEU A 53 -14.72 16.41 1.03
C LEU A 53 -16.02 16.57 1.83
N THR A 54 -17.16 16.67 1.14
CA THR A 54 -18.47 16.66 1.78
C THR A 54 -18.98 15.23 1.92
N LEU A 55 -19.90 15.00 2.86
CA LEU A 55 -20.54 13.69 3.02
C LEU A 55 -21.24 13.22 1.72
N GLY A 56 -21.83 14.15 0.96
CA GLY A 56 -22.41 13.84 -0.34
C GLY A 56 -21.39 13.32 -1.37
N ASN A 57 -20.13 13.78 -1.30
CA ASN A 57 -19.08 13.26 -2.19
C ASN A 57 -18.69 11.82 -1.86
N LEU A 58 -18.80 11.42 -0.59
CA LEU A 58 -18.46 10.07 -0.13
C LEU A 58 -19.58 9.07 -0.43
N LEU A 59 -20.83 9.53 -0.45
CA LEU A 59 -22.01 8.71 -0.63
C LEU A 59 -22.44 8.58 -2.09
N LYS A 60 -21.84 9.33 -3.01
CA LYS A 60 -22.16 9.32 -4.45
C LYS A 60 -22.09 7.92 -5.07
N ASP A 61 -21.24 7.05 -4.54
CA ASP A 61 -21.05 5.68 -5.04
C ASP A 61 -21.91 4.64 -4.30
N THR A 62 -22.73 5.05 -3.34
CA THR A 62 -23.61 4.17 -2.55
C THR A 62 -25.03 4.27 -3.08
N GLN A 63 -25.62 3.15 -3.52
CA GLN A 63 -26.97 3.14 -4.12
C GLN A 63 -28.10 3.20 -3.08
N ASP A 64 -27.85 2.70 -1.87
CA ASP A 64 -28.88 2.55 -0.83
C ASP A 64 -29.00 3.77 0.11
N VAL A 65 -28.14 4.78 -0.08
CA VAL A 65 -28.06 5.96 0.79
C VAL A 65 -28.40 7.21 -0.02
N THR A 66 -29.51 7.83 0.32
CA THR A 66 -30.05 8.99 -0.40
C THR A 66 -30.30 10.18 0.53
N PHE A 67 -30.43 11.37 -0.05
CA PHE A 67 -30.87 12.56 0.67
C PHE A 67 -32.34 12.81 0.37
N ASP A 68 -33.15 13.00 1.41
CA ASP A 68 -34.54 13.38 1.23
C ASP A 68 -34.68 14.85 0.80
N SER A 69 -35.92 15.25 0.44
CA SER A 69 -36.22 16.63 0.02
C SER A 69 -35.98 17.69 1.11
N SER A 70 -35.79 17.27 2.37
CA SER A 70 -35.45 18.14 3.51
C SER A 70 -33.94 18.17 3.83
N GLY A 71 -33.13 17.43 3.07
CA GLY A 71 -31.67 17.35 3.23
C GLY A 71 -31.22 16.38 4.32
N LEU A 72 -32.09 15.50 4.80
CA LEU A 72 -31.73 14.47 5.76
C LEU A 72 -31.22 13.22 5.04
N LEU A 73 -30.28 12.53 5.70
CA LEU A 73 -29.72 11.28 5.22
C LEU A 73 -30.69 10.13 5.50
N GLY A 74 -31.09 9.41 4.47
CA GLY A 74 -31.98 8.26 4.54
C GLY A 74 -31.38 7.01 3.92
N PHE A 75 -31.87 5.85 4.34
CA PHE A 75 -31.60 4.56 3.72
C PHE A 75 -32.82 4.14 2.93
N GLU A 76 -32.65 3.83 1.64
CA GLU A 76 -33.73 3.44 0.73
C GLU A 76 -33.44 2.04 0.19
N ILE A 77 -34.41 1.13 0.35
CA ILE A 77 -34.36 -0.24 -0.17
C ILE A 77 -35.60 -0.42 -1.03
N GLU A 78 -35.41 -0.61 -2.33
CA GLU A 78 -36.48 -0.98 -3.25
C GLU A 78 -36.51 -2.51 -3.42
N GLU A 79 -37.54 -3.16 -2.89
CA GLU A 79 -37.79 -4.59 -3.10
C GLU A 79 -39.10 -4.82 -3.86
N SER A 80 -39.08 -5.67 -4.88
CA SER A 80 -40.30 -6.15 -5.52
C SER A 80 -40.94 -7.25 -4.68
N MET A 81 -42.07 -6.96 -4.04
CA MET A 81 -42.85 -7.96 -3.32
C MET A 81 -43.91 -8.58 -4.23
N ASP A 82 -44.04 -9.90 -4.17
CA ASP A 82 -45.11 -10.61 -4.88
C ASP A 82 -46.48 -10.29 -4.23
N PRO A 83 -47.54 -10.09 -5.03
CA PRO A 83 -48.88 -9.85 -4.51
C PRO A 83 -49.39 -11.12 -3.80
N VAL A 84 -49.81 -10.97 -2.54
CA VAL A 84 -50.46 -12.05 -1.76
C VAL A 84 -51.97 -11.79 -1.74
N GLU A 85 -52.78 -12.79 -2.07
CA GLU A 85 -54.24 -12.67 -1.98
C GLU A 85 -54.68 -12.84 -0.52
N VAL A 86 -55.54 -11.93 -0.05
CA VAL A 86 -56.04 -11.92 1.35
C VAL A 86 -56.76 -13.22 1.71
N GLY A 87 -57.30 -13.93 0.71
CA GLY A 87 -57.98 -15.22 0.88
C GLY A 87 -57.07 -16.37 1.29
N ASP A 88 -55.76 -16.30 0.99
CA ASP A 88 -54.82 -17.41 1.24
C ASP A 88 -54.55 -17.64 2.73
N ASN A 89 -54.79 -16.63 3.57
CA ASN A 89 -54.57 -16.66 5.01
C ASN A 89 -55.86 -16.54 5.84
N LEU A 90 -57.03 -16.44 5.20
CA LEU A 90 -58.31 -16.26 5.89
C LEU A 90 -59.03 -17.60 6.07
N SER A 91 -58.56 -18.41 7.03
CA SER A 91 -59.32 -19.54 7.54
C SER A 91 -60.44 -19.05 8.46
N VAL A 92 -61.62 -18.76 7.91
CA VAL A 92 -62.81 -18.49 8.72
C VAL A 92 -63.50 -19.82 9.05
N GLU A 93 -63.36 -20.28 10.30
CA GLU A 93 -64.19 -21.37 10.79
C GLU A 93 -65.65 -20.92 10.82
N ASN A 94 -66.51 -21.76 10.22
CA ASN A 94 -67.92 -21.54 9.95
C ASN A 94 -68.66 -20.92 11.16
N ILE A 95 -68.97 -19.63 11.11
CA ILE A 95 -69.84 -18.98 12.08
C ILE A 95 -71.27 -19.42 11.74
N ALA A 96 -71.70 -20.51 12.35
CA ALA A 96 -73.09 -20.95 12.31
C ALA A 96 -73.96 -19.97 13.12
N GLU A 97 -74.34 -18.85 12.53
CA GLU A 97 -75.32 -17.94 13.09
C GLU A 97 -76.73 -18.53 12.90
N LYS A 98 -77.22 -19.24 13.92
CA LYS A 98 -78.66 -19.49 14.06
C LYS A 98 -79.27 -18.35 14.87
N TYR A 99 -79.78 -17.33 14.18
CA TYR A 99 -80.73 -16.39 14.79
C TYR A 99 -82.15 -16.94 14.60
N ASP A 100 -82.78 -17.33 15.71
CA ASP A 100 -84.22 -17.51 15.78
C ASP A 100 -84.84 -16.12 15.98
N VAL A 101 -85.52 -15.60 14.95
CA VAL A 101 -86.42 -14.46 15.09
C VAL A 101 -87.83 -14.98 14.95
N THR A 102 -88.47 -15.26 16.09
CA THR A 102 -89.87 -15.00 16.49
C THR A 102 -90.36 -16.10 17.43
#